data_AF-A0A1M5N6A2-F1
#
_entry.id   AF-A0A1M5N6A2-F1
#
_cell.length_a   1.000
_cell.length_b   1.000
_cell.length_c   1.000
_cell.angle_alpha   90.00
_cell.angle_beta   90.00
_cell.angle_gamma   90.00
#
_symmetry.space_group_name_H-M   'P 1'
#
loop_
_entity.id
_entity.type
_entity.pdbx_description
1 polymer ?
#
loop_
_entity_poly.entity_id
_entity_poly.type
_entity_poly.pdbx_seq_one_letter_code
_entity_poly.pdbx_strand_id
1 'polypeptide(L)'
;MTTEKNNPIIRRSVRLLHAVQELHKQGFHNLACICVMSPSGTDWRIRLHPFQNLYFDEDGFVQSTKMLKHERANHSSAKEGNCYFGWVDAKDLTAKELAERIKERFPELIAASVGENYAFVGWFTHMLGVAERGALPVFSSEFGGLAGGMVFTSVSDLQLPAPPYPVIMSSGKIRFLWAEEPSLKNDWHTAYQPIINALKDSRVPRFPKYPSHSNDLFVHGAYWEGAVYYLHAILGFESETEYIESRASQAERLSVFSTIFDSEGQLDLLDAYFSRVVLKESRSRLNHKAQQFCQQTIERVEATYRLKPCRFPNPYFGGNNPLHLTRLEYFSGST
;
A
#
# COMPACT_ATOMS: atom_id res chain seq x y z
N MET A 1 8.54 -37.60 -17.57
CA MET A 1 8.54 -36.54 -16.52
C MET A 1 9.56 -36.84 -15.42
N THR A 2 10.82 -37.13 -15.76
CA THR A 2 11.88 -37.50 -14.78
C THR A 2 13.16 -36.67 -14.95
N THR A 3 13.21 -35.75 -15.92
CA THR A 3 14.38 -34.93 -16.27
C THR A 3 14.43 -33.57 -15.55
N GLU A 4 13.33 -33.07 -15.00
CA GLU A 4 13.27 -31.72 -14.38
C GLU A 4 13.84 -31.67 -12.95
N LYS A 5 13.65 -32.72 -12.13
CA LYS A 5 14.12 -32.75 -10.73
C LYS A 5 15.65 -32.72 -10.58
N ASN A 6 16.41 -33.12 -11.60
CA ASN A 6 17.87 -33.14 -11.57
C ASN A 6 18.52 -31.90 -12.20
N ASN A 7 17.73 -30.92 -12.66
CA ASN A 7 18.28 -29.69 -13.20
C ASN A 7 19.01 -28.90 -12.08
N PRO A 8 20.34 -28.69 -12.18
CA PRO A 8 21.11 -28.01 -11.15
C PRO A 8 20.67 -26.55 -10.95
N ILE A 9 20.13 -25.89 -11.98
CA ILE A 9 19.59 -24.53 -11.89
C ILE A 9 18.38 -24.53 -10.97
N ILE A 10 17.39 -25.39 -11.26
CA ILE A 10 16.17 -25.51 -10.45
C ILE A 10 16.54 -25.82 -9.00
N ARG A 11 17.40 -26.82 -8.75
CA ARG A 11 17.81 -27.20 -7.39
C ARG A 11 18.46 -26.05 -6.62
N ARG A 12 19.34 -25.28 -7.26
CA ARG A 12 20.04 -24.14 -6.63
C ARG A 12 19.11 -22.97 -6.38
N SER A 13 18.22 -22.67 -7.33
CA SER A 13 17.20 -21.63 -7.20
C SER A 13 16.21 -21.96 -6.08
N VAL A 14 15.71 -23.20 -6.02
CA VAL A 14 14.82 -23.68 -4.96
C VAL A 14 15.50 -23.60 -3.59
N ARG A 15 16.81 -23.89 -3.48
CA ARG A 15 17.55 -23.69 -2.22
C ARG A 15 17.53 -22.23 -1.75
N LEU A 16 17.67 -21.27 -2.65
CA LEU A 16 17.57 -19.85 -2.28
C LEU A 16 16.15 -19.47 -1.88
N LEU A 17 15.12 -20.00 -2.55
CA LEU A 17 13.72 -19.80 -2.14
C LEU A 17 13.43 -20.41 -0.76
N HIS A 18 14.00 -21.57 -0.44
CA HIS A 18 13.94 -22.12 0.92
C HIS A 18 14.64 -21.23 1.94
N ALA A 19 15.78 -20.61 1.61
CA ALA A 19 16.43 -19.67 2.52
C ALA A 19 15.52 -18.47 2.84
N VAL A 20 14.80 -17.95 1.85
CA VAL A 20 13.77 -16.91 2.06
C VAL A 20 12.63 -17.44 2.95
N GLN A 21 12.17 -18.67 2.74
CA GLN A 21 11.16 -19.29 3.60
C GLN A 21 11.64 -19.47 5.05
N GLU A 22 12.91 -19.82 5.28
CA GLU A 22 13.49 -19.86 6.62
C GLU A 22 13.47 -18.48 7.30
N LEU A 23 13.70 -17.41 6.54
CA LEU A 23 13.55 -16.03 7.06
C LEU A 23 12.10 -15.68 7.37
N HIS A 24 11.14 -16.13 6.56
CA HIS A 24 9.72 -15.96 6.87
C HIS A 24 9.37 -16.64 8.21
N LYS A 25 9.85 -17.85 8.47
CA LYS A 25 9.63 -18.53 9.77
C LYS A 25 10.20 -17.76 10.96
N GLN A 26 11.18 -16.88 10.74
CA GLN A 26 11.79 -16.01 11.76
C GLN A 26 11.10 -14.65 11.92
N GLY A 27 10.00 -14.38 11.20
CA GLY A 27 9.23 -13.13 11.31
C GLY A 27 9.59 -12.05 10.28
N PHE A 28 10.43 -12.37 9.29
CA PHE A 28 10.74 -11.45 8.17
C PHE A 28 9.71 -11.57 7.05
N HIS A 29 8.41 -11.54 7.37
CA HIS A 29 7.33 -11.83 6.40
C HIS A 29 7.27 -10.82 5.24
N ASN A 30 7.83 -9.63 5.40
CA ASN A 30 7.89 -8.61 4.36
C ASN A 30 9.11 -8.75 3.45
N LEU A 31 9.90 -9.83 3.56
CA LEU A 31 10.96 -10.12 2.59
C LEU A 31 10.35 -10.72 1.32
N ALA A 32 10.22 -9.89 0.29
CA ALA A 32 9.63 -10.26 -0.99
C ALA A 32 10.68 -10.49 -2.08
N CYS A 33 10.25 -10.99 -3.24
CA CYS A 33 11.14 -11.26 -4.35
C CYS A 33 10.53 -10.96 -5.72
N ILE A 34 11.39 -10.49 -6.64
CA ILE A 34 11.10 -10.43 -8.08
C ILE A 34 11.98 -11.46 -8.79
N CYS A 35 11.35 -12.48 -9.30
CA CYS A 35 11.92 -13.55 -10.10
C CYS A 35 11.73 -13.28 -11.60
N VAL A 36 12.78 -13.39 -12.40
CA VAL A 36 12.73 -13.19 -13.86
C VAL A 36 13.55 -14.27 -14.56
N MET A 37 13.14 -14.64 -15.77
CA MET A 37 13.91 -15.52 -16.64
C MET A 37 14.69 -14.68 -17.66
N SER A 38 15.84 -15.16 -18.11
CA SER A 38 16.51 -14.60 -19.29
C SER A 38 15.65 -14.81 -20.54
N PRO A 39 15.79 -13.95 -21.58
CA PRO A 39 15.07 -14.14 -22.84
C PRO A 39 15.36 -15.51 -23.50
N SER A 40 16.57 -16.04 -23.25
CA SER A 40 17.00 -17.36 -23.72
C SER A 40 16.37 -18.54 -22.95
N GLY A 41 15.69 -18.30 -21.83
CA GLY A 41 15.19 -19.35 -20.93
C GLY A 41 16.28 -20.09 -20.13
N THR A 42 17.55 -19.69 -20.26
CA THR A 42 18.69 -20.44 -19.70
C THR A 42 19.05 -20.05 -18.28
N ASP A 43 18.75 -18.82 -17.86
CA ASP A 43 19.11 -18.31 -16.53
C ASP A 43 17.88 -17.75 -15.82
N TRP A 44 17.60 -18.26 -14.64
CA TRP A 44 16.66 -17.67 -13.71
C TRP A 44 17.36 -16.69 -12.78
N ARG A 45 16.70 -15.57 -12.47
CA ARG A 45 17.22 -14.50 -11.60
C ARG A 45 16.20 -14.16 -10.55
N ILE A 46 16.69 -13.75 -9.40
CA ILE A 46 15.87 -13.28 -8.28
C ILE A 46 16.48 -12.01 -7.69
N ARG A 47 15.60 -11.08 -7.36
CA ARG A 47 15.94 -9.87 -6.61
C ARG A 47 15.12 -9.87 -5.34
N LEU A 48 15.77 -9.71 -4.19
CA LEU A 48 15.08 -9.57 -2.91
C LEU A 48 14.78 -8.09 -2.65
N HIS A 49 13.59 -7.82 -2.12
CA HIS A 49 13.10 -6.47 -1.82
C HIS A 49 12.20 -6.49 -0.59
N PRO A 50 12.13 -5.39 0.17
CA PRO A 50 11.02 -5.17 1.10
C PRO A 50 9.71 -5.18 0.32
N PHE A 51 8.70 -5.88 0.84
CA PHE A 51 7.38 -6.02 0.23
C PHE A 51 6.76 -4.66 -0.10
N GLN A 52 6.94 -3.67 0.78
CA GLN A 52 6.38 -2.33 0.61
C GLN A 52 7.03 -1.55 -0.54
N ASN A 53 8.17 -2.00 -1.07
CA ASN A 53 8.72 -1.41 -2.28
C ASN A 53 8.02 -1.93 -3.55
N LEU A 54 7.29 -3.05 -3.50
CA LEU A 54 6.75 -3.71 -4.68
C LEU A 54 5.28 -3.37 -4.92
N TYR A 55 4.89 -3.28 -6.20
CA TYR A 55 3.52 -3.11 -6.64
C TYR A 55 3.34 -3.59 -8.09
N PHE A 56 2.11 -3.84 -8.52
CA PHE A 56 1.78 -4.05 -9.93
C PHE A 56 1.41 -2.74 -10.61
N ASP A 57 1.96 -2.47 -11.78
CA ASP A 57 1.51 -1.38 -12.64
C ASP A 57 0.20 -1.71 -13.38
N GLU A 58 -0.26 -0.78 -14.23
CA GLU A 58 -1.51 -0.87 -14.99
C GLU A 58 -1.52 -2.03 -15.98
N ASP A 59 -0.34 -2.42 -16.46
CA ASP A 59 -0.14 -3.55 -17.38
C ASP A 59 0.07 -4.88 -16.62
N GLY A 60 0.03 -4.83 -15.28
CA GLY A 60 0.21 -5.99 -14.42
C GLY A 60 1.66 -6.43 -14.28
N PHE A 61 2.64 -5.55 -14.50
CA PHE A 61 4.04 -5.86 -14.26
C PHE A 61 4.47 -5.46 -12.84
N VAL A 62 5.32 -6.28 -12.23
CA VAL A 62 5.87 -5.96 -10.91
C VAL A 62 6.90 -4.84 -11.05
N GLN A 63 6.60 -3.71 -10.45
CA GLN A 63 7.47 -2.56 -10.33
C GLN A 63 8.01 -2.42 -8.90
N SER A 64 9.11 -1.68 -8.76
CA SER A 64 9.71 -1.37 -7.46
C SER A 64 9.84 0.14 -7.26
N THR A 65 9.40 0.63 -6.10
CA THR A 65 9.70 1.97 -5.59
C THR A 65 10.99 1.97 -4.78
N LYS A 66 11.42 3.16 -4.33
CA LYS A 66 12.55 3.34 -3.41
C LYS A 66 12.06 3.82 -2.03
N MET A 67 10.88 3.37 -1.60
CA MET A 67 10.26 3.84 -0.36
C MET A 67 11.13 3.48 0.86
N LEU A 68 11.61 2.24 0.92
CA LEU A 68 12.57 1.78 1.91
C LEU A 68 13.92 1.58 1.22
N LYS A 69 14.97 2.23 1.73
CA LYS A 69 16.35 2.01 1.28
C LYS A 69 16.84 0.67 1.81
N HIS A 70 17.56 -0.07 0.98
CA HIS A 70 18.15 -1.36 1.33
C HIS A 70 19.26 -1.73 0.34
N GLU A 71 20.02 -2.78 0.65
CA GLU A 71 21.09 -3.28 -0.20
C GLU A 71 20.57 -3.98 -1.47
N ARG A 72 21.40 -3.98 -2.52
CA ARG A 72 21.08 -4.67 -3.77
C ARG A 72 21.29 -6.18 -3.64
N ALA A 73 20.23 -6.92 -3.32
CA ALA A 73 20.24 -8.37 -3.21
C ALA A 73 19.79 -9.05 -4.52
N ASN A 74 20.67 -9.08 -5.52
CA ASN A 74 20.41 -9.70 -6.83
C ASN A 74 21.20 -11.00 -7.02
N HIS A 75 20.53 -12.05 -7.49
CA HIS A 75 21.17 -13.32 -7.82
C HIS A 75 20.73 -13.82 -9.21
N SER A 76 21.65 -14.51 -9.90
CA SER A 76 21.44 -15.16 -11.18
C SER A 76 21.94 -16.60 -11.11
N SER A 77 21.15 -17.53 -11.63
CA SER A 77 21.45 -18.97 -11.63
C SER A 77 22.38 -19.44 -12.76
N ALA A 78 23.00 -18.49 -13.49
CA ALA A 78 23.95 -18.71 -14.59
C ALA A 78 25.22 -19.50 -14.16
N LYS A 79 26.32 -19.43 -14.93
CA LYS A 79 27.53 -20.29 -14.79
C LYS A 79 28.07 -20.48 -13.35
N GLU A 80 27.81 -19.55 -12.44
CA GLU A 80 28.12 -19.63 -10.99
C GLU A 80 26.87 -19.57 -10.09
N GLY A 81 25.78 -20.23 -10.48
CA GLY A 81 24.47 -20.11 -9.83
C GLY A 81 24.36 -20.64 -8.39
N ASN A 82 25.44 -21.18 -7.81
CA ASN A 82 25.55 -21.47 -6.38
C ASN A 82 26.45 -20.47 -5.62
N CYS A 83 27.11 -19.54 -6.30
CA CYS A 83 27.67 -18.34 -5.69
C CYS A 83 26.52 -17.34 -5.43
N TYR A 84 25.69 -17.63 -4.42
CA TYR A 84 24.52 -16.82 -4.11
C TYR A 84 24.92 -15.35 -3.91
N PHE A 85 24.28 -14.43 -4.64
CA PHE A 85 24.63 -12.99 -4.65
C PHE A 85 26.11 -12.66 -4.96
N GLY A 86 26.83 -13.56 -5.64
CA GLY A 86 28.27 -13.44 -5.92
C GLY A 86 29.19 -13.93 -4.79
N TRP A 87 28.63 -14.57 -3.77
CA TRP A 87 29.36 -15.06 -2.61
C TRP A 87 29.98 -16.43 -2.88
N VAL A 88 31.29 -16.46 -3.11
CA VAL A 88 32.04 -17.69 -3.38
C VAL A 88 31.96 -18.68 -2.21
N ASP A 89 31.85 -18.16 -0.99
CA ASP A 89 31.73 -18.92 0.25
C ASP A 89 30.31 -19.46 0.53
N ALA A 90 29.34 -19.19 -0.36
CA ALA A 90 27.97 -19.65 -0.21
C ALA A 90 27.64 -20.95 -0.98
N LYS A 91 28.61 -21.52 -1.73
CA LYS A 91 28.39 -22.63 -2.67
C LYS A 91 27.74 -23.87 -2.07
N ASP A 92 28.15 -24.20 -0.85
CA ASP A 92 27.78 -25.45 -0.18
C ASP A 92 26.85 -25.22 1.02
N LEU A 93 26.45 -23.97 1.26
CA LEU A 93 25.54 -23.65 2.35
C LEU A 93 24.18 -24.33 2.14
N THR A 94 23.64 -24.81 3.25
CA THR A 94 22.23 -25.21 3.37
C THR A 94 21.32 -23.98 3.27
N ALA A 95 20.02 -24.19 3.06
CA ALA A 95 19.06 -23.09 3.04
C ALA A 95 19.05 -22.28 4.34
N LYS A 96 19.19 -22.95 5.50
CA LYS A 96 19.25 -22.31 6.81
C LYS A 96 20.51 -21.47 6.99
N GLU A 97 21.67 -22.00 6.62
CA GLU A 97 22.93 -21.23 6.69
C GLU A 97 22.93 -20.06 5.71
N LEU A 98 22.34 -20.23 4.53
CA LEU A 98 22.17 -19.16 3.55
C LEU A 98 21.24 -18.06 4.08
N ALA A 99 20.18 -18.42 4.80
CA ALA A 99 19.29 -17.46 5.46
C ALA A 99 20.04 -16.61 6.50
N GLU A 100 20.86 -17.23 7.36
CA GLU A 100 21.70 -16.49 8.31
C GLU A 100 22.70 -15.58 7.59
N ARG A 101 23.29 -16.04 6.48
CA ARG A 101 24.20 -15.21 5.69
C ARG A 101 23.52 -14.02 5.04
N ILE A 102 22.26 -14.17 4.60
CA ILE A 102 21.43 -13.04 4.12
C ILE A 102 21.25 -12.00 5.22
N LYS A 103 20.99 -12.42 6.46
CA LYS A 103 20.87 -11.50 7.61
C LYS A 103 22.15 -10.75 7.90
N GLU A 104 23.29 -11.44 7.86
CA GLU A 104 24.60 -10.83 8.10
C GLU A 104 24.99 -9.81 7.03
N ARG A 105 24.70 -10.10 5.75
CA ARG A 105 25.20 -9.31 4.61
C ARG A 105 24.20 -8.31 4.05
N PHE A 106 22.91 -8.44 4.36
CA PHE A 106 21.86 -7.50 3.97
C PHE A 106 21.04 -7.01 5.19
N PRO A 107 21.69 -6.43 6.22
CA PRO A 107 21.01 -6.00 7.43
C PRO A 107 19.90 -4.95 7.19
N GLU A 108 20.06 -4.03 6.23
CA GLU A 108 19.03 -3.00 5.96
C GLU A 108 17.79 -3.64 5.32
N LEU A 109 17.98 -4.54 4.34
CA LEU A 109 16.90 -5.32 3.74
C LEU A 109 16.13 -6.12 4.80
N ILE A 110 16.85 -6.79 5.70
CA ILE A 110 16.24 -7.58 6.77
C ILE A 110 15.48 -6.70 7.75
N ALA A 111 16.05 -5.58 8.19
CA ALA A 111 15.38 -4.62 9.06
C ALA A 111 14.08 -4.09 8.41
N ALA A 112 14.11 -3.77 7.11
CA ALA A 112 12.94 -3.32 6.35
C ALA A 112 11.91 -4.43 6.09
N SER A 113 12.27 -5.70 6.31
CA SER A 113 11.43 -6.87 6.02
C SER A 113 10.75 -7.46 7.27
N VAL A 114 10.97 -6.88 8.45
CA VAL A 114 10.29 -7.28 9.69
C VAL A 114 8.79 -6.93 9.59
N GLY A 115 7.93 -7.82 10.10
CA GLY A 115 6.50 -7.56 10.24
C GLY A 115 5.66 -8.78 9.92
N GLU A 116 4.34 -8.63 10.01
CA GLU A 116 3.39 -9.69 9.73
C GLU A 116 2.77 -9.51 8.35
N ASN A 117 2.92 -10.52 7.49
CA ASN A 117 2.30 -10.54 6.16
C ASN A 117 1.94 -11.97 5.77
N TYR A 118 0.94 -12.53 6.46
CA TYR A 118 0.52 -13.92 6.27
C TYR A 118 0.02 -14.20 4.85
N ALA A 119 -0.59 -13.21 4.19
CA ALA A 119 -1.05 -13.35 2.81
C ALA A 119 0.13 -13.62 1.86
N PHE A 120 1.21 -12.81 1.97
CA PHE A 120 2.40 -13.02 1.15
C PHE A 120 3.12 -14.33 1.49
N VAL A 121 3.30 -14.65 2.78
CA VAL A 121 3.98 -15.89 3.21
C VAL A 121 3.20 -17.15 2.78
N GLY A 122 1.87 -17.11 2.86
CA GLY A 122 1.00 -18.18 2.37
C GLY A 122 1.14 -18.37 0.86
N TRP A 123 1.10 -17.27 0.10
CA TRP A 123 1.36 -17.29 -1.33
C TRP A 123 2.77 -17.84 -1.65
N PHE A 124 3.80 -17.37 -0.94
CA PHE A 124 5.19 -17.77 -1.16
C PHE A 124 5.38 -19.27 -0.92
N THR A 125 4.75 -19.80 0.12
CA THR A 125 4.77 -21.24 0.44
C THR A 125 4.13 -22.06 -0.67
N HIS A 126 3.00 -21.61 -1.23
CA HIS A 126 2.36 -22.27 -2.37
C HIS A 126 3.27 -22.25 -3.61
N MET A 127 3.85 -21.08 -3.93
CA MET A 127 4.79 -20.92 -5.04
C MET A 127 6.03 -21.82 -4.87
N LEU A 128 6.59 -21.89 -3.66
CA LEU A 128 7.75 -22.74 -3.38
C LEU A 128 7.44 -24.22 -3.62
N GLY A 129 6.27 -24.71 -3.20
CA GLY A 129 5.85 -26.08 -3.48
C GLY A 129 5.75 -26.39 -4.99
N VAL A 130 5.40 -25.39 -5.82
CA VAL A 130 5.42 -25.50 -7.29
C VAL A 130 6.86 -25.50 -7.83
N ALA A 131 7.72 -24.64 -7.29
CA ALA A 131 9.14 -24.59 -7.64
C ALA A 131 9.89 -25.89 -7.31
N GLU A 132 9.59 -26.52 -6.17
CA GLU A 132 10.12 -27.84 -5.77
C GLU A 132 9.79 -28.96 -6.76
N ARG A 133 8.70 -28.80 -7.53
CA ARG A 133 8.30 -29.74 -8.59
C ARG A 133 8.96 -29.45 -9.94
N GLY A 134 9.71 -28.36 -10.07
CA GLY A 134 10.46 -28.03 -11.28
C GLY A 134 10.07 -26.71 -11.95
N ALA A 135 9.06 -26.00 -11.45
CA ALA A 135 8.52 -24.81 -12.11
C ALA A 135 8.83 -23.53 -11.32
N LEU A 136 9.91 -22.84 -11.68
CA LEU A 136 10.34 -21.61 -11.02
C LEU A 136 9.40 -20.44 -11.38
N PRO A 137 9.08 -19.51 -10.45
CA PRO A 137 8.24 -18.35 -10.75
C PRO A 137 8.93 -17.36 -11.70
N VAL A 138 8.18 -16.73 -12.59
CA VAL A 138 8.68 -15.75 -13.58
C VAL A 138 7.70 -14.57 -13.69
N PHE A 139 8.17 -13.35 -13.36
CA PHE A 139 7.40 -12.10 -13.44
C PHE A 139 7.83 -11.18 -14.60
N SER A 140 8.57 -11.68 -15.60
CA SER A 140 9.08 -10.83 -16.68
C SER A 140 8.03 -10.52 -17.74
N SER A 141 8.09 -9.30 -18.27
CA SER A 141 7.18 -8.82 -19.32
C SER A 141 7.24 -9.61 -20.62
N GLU A 142 8.40 -10.20 -20.90
CA GLU A 142 8.64 -11.06 -22.07
C GLU A 142 7.80 -12.34 -22.06
N PHE A 143 7.27 -12.76 -20.90
CA PHE A 143 6.41 -13.93 -20.76
C PHE A 143 4.93 -13.57 -20.58
N GLY A 144 4.60 -12.26 -20.52
CA GLY A 144 3.25 -11.72 -20.32
C GLY A 144 3.09 -11.01 -18.97
N GLY A 145 2.19 -10.02 -18.91
CA GLY A 145 1.79 -9.35 -17.66
C GLY A 145 0.84 -10.23 -16.83
N LEU A 146 0.20 -9.67 -15.80
CA LEU A 146 -0.89 -10.35 -15.08
C LEU A 146 -2.05 -10.66 -16.02
N ALA A 147 -2.05 -11.81 -16.67
CA ALA A 147 -3.21 -12.33 -17.38
C ALA A 147 -4.18 -12.90 -16.34
N GLY A 148 -5.18 -12.10 -15.93
CA GLY A 148 -6.25 -12.57 -15.03
C GLY A 148 -5.80 -12.88 -13.59
N GLY A 149 -4.77 -12.17 -13.08
CA GLY A 149 -4.28 -12.37 -11.70
C GLY A 149 -3.34 -13.58 -11.56
N MET A 150 -2.73 -14.02 -12.66
CA MET A 150 -1.79 -15.13 -12.70
C MET A 150 -0.38 -14.67 -13.10
N VAL A 151 0.64 -15.38 -12.63
CA VAL A 151 2.05 -15.19 -13.00
C VAL A 151 2.61 -16.46 -13.62
N PHE A 152 3.55 -16.29 -14.54
CA PHE A 152 4.14 -17.40 -15.29
C PHE A 152 5.12 -18.20 -14.44
N THR A 153 5.41 -19.40 -14.91
CA THR A 153 6.52 -20.20 -14.40
C THR A 153 7.51 -20.50 -15.53
N SER A 154 8.63 -21.14 -15.19
CA SER A 154 9.57 -21.68 -16.17
C SER A 154 9.00 -22.82 -17.03
N VAL A 155 7.77 -23.26 -16.75
CA VAL A 155 7.02 -24.25 -17.53
C VAL A 155 5.82 -23.55 -18.16
N SER A 156 5.77 -23.51 -19.50
CA SER A 156 4.85 -22.65 -20.26
C SER A 156 3.37 -22.82 -19.93
N ASP A 157 2.93 -24.05 -19.65
CA ASP A 157 1.52 -24.37 -19.41
C ASP A 157 1.13 -24.32 -17.91
N LEU A 158 2.07 -23.92 -17.04
CA LEU A 158 1.82 -23.83 -15.60
C LEU A 158 1.95 -22.39 -15.13
N GLN A 159 0.86 -21.91 -14.53
CA GLN A 159 0.77 -20.58 -13.93
C GLN A 159 0.54 -20.67 -12.43
N LEU A 160 0.87 -19.59 -11.74
CA LEU A 160 0.65 -19.39 -10.31
C LEU A 160 -0.32 -18.24 -10.10
N PRO A 161 -1.11 -18.22 -9.01
CA PRO A 161 -1.76 -16.99 -8.59
C PRO A 161 -0.70 -15.90 -8.38
N ALA A 162 -1.06 -14.65 -8.66
CA ALA A 162 -0.17 -13.52 -8.43
C ALA A 162 0.16 -13.37 -6.93
N PRO A 163 1.38 -12.94 -6.58
CA PRO A 163 1.66 -12.50 -5.23
C PRO A 163 0.71 -11.36 -4.86
N PRO A 164 0.32 -11.22 -3.58
CA PRO A 164 -0.62 -10.19 -3.15
C PRO A 164 0.00 -8.78 -3.08
N TYR A 165 0.85 -8.40 -4.05
CA TYR A 165 1.40 -7.06 -4.11
C TYR A 165 0.29 -6.02 -4.35
N PRO A 166 0.40 -4.81 -3.78
CA PRO A 166 -0.50 -3.71 -4.09
C PRO A 166 -0.57 -3.44 -5.60
N VAL A 167 -1.75 -3.07 -6.10
CA VAL A 167 -1.95 -2.67 -7.50
C VAL A 167 -2.01 -1.15 -7.58
N ILE A 168 -1.33 -0.56 -8.56
CA ILE A 168 -1.41 0.88 -8.80
C ILE A 168 -2.82 1.26 -9.22
N MET A 169 -3.34 2.29 -8.58
CA MET A 169 -4.62 2.89 -8.90
C MET A 169 -4.38 4.13 -9.75
N SER A 170 -5.26 4.35 -10.72
CA SER A 170 -5.23 5.53 -11.58
C SER A 170 -6.60 6.20 -11.57
N SER A 171 -6.61 7.50 -11.28
CA SER A 171 -7.81 8.33 -11.37
C SER A 171 -7.46 9.69 -11.95
N GLY A 172 -8.00 10.00 -13.12
CA GLY A 172 -7.57 11.18 -13.87
C GLY A 172 -6.06 11.18 -14.13
N LYS A 173 -5.35 12.17 -13.58
CA LYS A 173 -3.88 12.32 -13.73
C LYS A 173 -3.09 11.76 -12.56
N ILE A 174 -3.74 11.29 -11.49
CA ILE A 174 -3.04 10.75 -10.33
C ILE A 174 -2.88 9.25 -10.45
N ARG A 175 -1.66 8.79 -10.14
CA ARG A 175 -1.31 7.38 -9.98
C ARG A 175 -0.83 7.16 -8.56
N PHE A 176 -1.41 6.20 -7.87
CA PHE A 176 -1.19 6.04 -6.44
C PHE A 176 -1.39 4.61 -5.97
N LEU A 177 -0.99 4.33 -4.73
CA LEU A 177 -1.25 3.07 -4.03
C LEU A 177 -2.09 3.36 -2.79
N TRP A 178 -2.83 2.36 -2.31
CA TRP A 178 -3.41 2.43 -0.97
C TRP A 178 -2.32 2.16 0.07
N ALA A 179 -2.29 2.97 1.11
CA ALA A 179 -1.45 2.75 2.28
C ALA A 179 -1.99 1.55 3.09
N GLU A 180 -1.09 0.86 3.77
CA GLU A 180 -1.48 -0.09 4.82
C GLU A 180 -2.09 0.69 5.99
N GLU A 181 -3.00 0.05 6.72
CA GLU A 181 -3.61 0.69 7.89
C GLU A 181 -2.54 0.93 8.97
N PRO A 182 -2.46 2.15 9.51
CA PRO A 182 -1.49 2.45 10.54
C PRO A 182 -1.85 1.72 11.84
N SER A 183 -0.84 1.49 12.67
CA SER A 183 -1.09 0.96 14.02
C SER A 183 -1.79 2.00 14.89
N LEU A 184 -2.91 1.62 15.49
CA LEU A 184 -3.66 2.46 16.43
C LEU A 184 -3.27 2.26 17.90
N LYS A 185 -2.11 1.65 18.17
CA LYS A 185 -1.66 1.37 19.56
C LYS A 185 -1.32 2.64 20.36
N ASN A 186 -1.02 3.74 19.67
CA ASN A 186 -0.71 5.04 20.26
C ASN A 186 -1.90 5.99 20.13
N ASP A 187 -1.64 7.29 19.97
CA ASP A 187 -2.69 8.27 19.70
C ASP A 187 -3.22 8.13 18.27
N TRP A 188 -4.47 7.67 18.16
CA TRP A 188 -5.16 7.48 16.89
C TRP A 188 -5.30 8.79 16.09
N HIS A 189 -5.28 9.96 16.73
CA HIS A 189 -5.36 11.24 16.02
C HIS A 189 -4.14 11.50 15.12
N THR A 190 -2.99 10.91 15.48
CA THR A 190 -1.73 11.11 14.75
C THR A 190 -1.38 9.97 13.82
N ALA A 191 -2.17 8.88 13.81
CA ALA A 191 -1.82 7.62 13.17
C ALA A 191 -1.53 7.73 11.67
N TYR A 192 -2.25 8.60 10.95
CA TYR A 192 -2.05 8.82 9.52
C TYR A 192 -1.04 9.93 9.17
N GLN A 193 -0.55 10.71 10.13
CA GLN A 193 0.38 11.80 9.85
C GLN A 193 1.67 11.33 9.16
N PRO A 194 2.32 10.21 9.54
CA PRO A 194 3.50 9.73 8.83
C PRO A 194 3.22 9.37 7.36
N ILE A 195 2.05 8.77 7.10
CA ILE A 195 1.61 8.40 5.74
C ILE A 195 1.42 9.68 4.90
N ILE A 196 0.73 10.67 5.46
CA ILE A 196 0.42 11.94 4.78
C ILE A 196 1.69 12.76 4.54
N ASN A 197 2.59 12.84 5.52
CA ASN A 197 3.85 13.57 5.37
C ASN A 197 4.74 12.96 4.29
N ALA A 198 4.76 11.63 4.15
CA ALA A 198 5.52 10.94 3.11
C ALA A 198 5.02 11.22 1.68
N LEU A 199 3.83 11.79 1.50
CA LEU A 199 3.29 12.14 0.18
C LEU A 199 4.12 13.19 -0.55
N LYS A 200 4.78 14.09 0.19
CA LYS A 200 5.57 15.20 -0.38
C LYS A 200 6.78 14.71 -1.18
N ASP A 201 7.35 13.58 -0.77
CA ASP A 201 8.61 13.05 -1.32
C ASP A 201 8.41 11.80 -2.19
N SER A 202 7.19 11.29 -2.31
CA SER A 202 6.92 10.03 -3.00
C SER A 202 6.62 10.21 -4.49
N ARG A 203 7.38 9.48 -5.32
CA ARG A 203 7.11 9.37 -6.77
C ARG A 203 5.83 8.61 -7.08
N VAL A 204 5.43 7.69 -6.20
CA VAL A 204 4.17 6.94 -6.25
C VAL A 204 3.51 7.06 -4.87
N PRO A 205 2.64 8.06 -4.65
CA PRO A 205 2.06 8.34 -3.35
C PRO A 205 1.21 7.17 -2.84
N ARG A 206 1.22 6.98 -1.52
CA ARG A 206 0.39 5.99 -0.81
C ARG A 206 -0.66 6.73 0.02
N PHE A 207 -1.94 6.62 -0.35
CA PHE A 207 -3.02 7.34 0.32
C PHE A 207 -3.78 6.46 1.32
N PRO A 208 -4.37 7.05 2.38
CA PRO A 208 -5.31 6.36 3.24
C PRO A 208 -6.49 5.79 2.44
N LYS A 209 -6.82 4.51 2.67
CA LYS A 209 -8.03 3.89 2.12
C LYS A 209 -9.17 4.03 3.12
N TYR A 210 -10.40 4.27 2.63
CA TYR A 210 -11.57 4.28 3.49
C TYR A 210 -11.78 2.90 4.14
N PRO A 211 -11.95 2.81 5.48
CA PRO A 211 -12.00 1.53 6.20
C PRO A 211 -13.40 0.90 6.16
N SER A 212 -13.95 0.66 4.97
CA SER A 212 -15.29 0.10 4.75
C SER A 212 -15.48 -1.36 5.18
N HIS A 213 -14.40 -2.02 5.61
CA HIS A 213 -14.41 -3.36 6.18
C HIS A 213 -14.50 -3.36 7.72
N SER A 214 -14.36 -2.20 8.36
CA SER A 214 -14.36 -2.05 9.82
C SER A 214 -15.53 -1.21 10.30
N ASN A 215 -16.08 -1.57 11.47
CA ASN A 215 -17.05 -0.75 12.22
C ASN A 215 -16.39 -0.09 13.45
N ASP A 216 -15.07 -0.21 13.60
CA ASP A 216 -14.34 0.32 14.75
C ASP A 216 -14.30 1.85 14.73
N LEU A 217 -14.69 2.47 15.85
CA LEU A 217 -14.77 3.91 16.00
C LEU A 217 -13.41 4.60 15.83
N PHE A 218 -12.34 4.03 16.38
CA PHE A 218 -11.00 4.60 16.33
C PHE A 218 -10.37 4.45 14.94
N VAL A 219 -10.68 3.38 14.21
CA VAL A 219 -10.24 3.22 12.82
C VAL A 219 -10.84 4.32 11.94
N HIS A 220 -12.15 4.55 12.05
CA HIS A 220 -12.82 5.62 11.31
C HIS A 220 -12.40 7.02 11.79
N GLY A 221 -12.24 7.21 13.10
CA GLY A 221 -11.69 8.43 13.69
C GLY A 221 -10.32 8.76 13.09
N ALA A 222 -9.39 7.81 13.11
CA ALA A 222 -8.05 7.99 12.56
C ALA A 222 -8.07 8.33 11.06
N TYR A 223 -8.90 7.65 10.28
CA TYR A 223 -9.05 7.93 8.85
C TYR A 223 -9.50 9.38 8.60
N TRP A 224 -10.55 9.82 9.28
CA TRP A 224 -11.10 11.16 9.11
C TRP A 224 -10.19 12.24 9.68
N GLU A 225 -9.49 11.97 10.79
CA GLU A 225 -8.46 12.85 11.31
C GLU A 225 -7.30 13.00 10.32
N GLY A 226 -6.91 11.90 9.66
CA GLY A 226 -5.98 11.93 8.53
C GLY A 226 -6.48 12.81 7.38
N ALA A 227 -7.78 12.78 7.06
CA ALA A 227 -8.36 13.66 6.06
C ALA A 227 -8.21 15.14 6.45
N VAL A 228 -8.49 15.49 7.70
CA VAL A 228 -8.32 16.86 8.22
C VAL A 228 -6.85 17.28 8.19
N TYR A 229 -5.95 16.41 8.65
CA TYR A 229 -4.52 16.67 8.62
C TYR A 229 -3.99 16.86 7.19
N TYR A 230 -4.51 16.12 6.21
CA TYR A 230 -4.17 16.31 4.80
C TYR A 230 -4.57 17.72 4.32
N LEU A 231 -5.79 18.16 4.64
CA LEU A 231 -6.26 19.51 4.27
C LEU A 231 -5.32 20.59 4.81
N HIS A 232 -4.85 20.44 6.05
CA HIS A 232 -3.88 21.36 6.64
C HIS A 232 -2.48 21.20 6.04
N ALA A 233 -1.85 20.03 6.21
CA ALA A 233 -0.43 19.82 5.97
C ALA A 233 -0.02 19.76 4.48
N ILE A 234 -0.97 19.41 3.60
CA ILE A 234 -0.75 19.27 2.15
C ILE A 234 -1.42 20.41 1.38
N LEU A 235 -2.65 20.79 1.72
CA LEU A 235 -3.39 21.83 0.98
C LEU A 235 -3.34 23.21 1.61
N GLY A 236 -2.80 23.33 2.84
CA GLY A 236 -2.58 24.61 3.51
C GLY A 236 -3.86 25.26 4.03
N PHE A 237 -4.93 24.51 4.27
CA PHE A 237 -6.15 25.07 4.84
C PHE A 237 -5.95 25.42 6.32
N GLU A 238 -6.32 26.64 6.69
CA GLU A 238 -6.19 27.12 8.07
C GLU A 238 -7.52 27.12 8.84
N SER A 239 -8.65 26.94 8.14
CA SER A 239 -9.98 26.91 8.74
C SER A 239 -10.99 26.13 7.91
N GLU A 240 -12.07 25.67 8.56
CA GLU A 240 -13.20 25.03 7.86
C GLU A 240 -13.94 26.02 6.95
N THR A 241 -13.90 27.33 7.27
CA THR A 241 -14.49 28.37 6.42
C THR A 241 -13.81 28.40 5.05
N GLU A 242 -12.47 28.47 5.03
CA GLU A 242 -11.70 28.48 3.79
C GLU A 242 -11.91 27.19 2.97
N TYR A 243 -11.97 26.04 3.65
CA TYR A 243 -12.28 24.76 3.02
C TYR A 243 -13.65 24.78 2.35
N ILE A 244 -14.70 25.19 3.06
CA ILE A 244 -16.07 25.24 2.55
C ILE A 244 -16.18 26.19 1.34
N GLU A 245 -15.55 27.37 1.39
CA GLU A 245 -15.55 28.29 0.25
C GLU A 245 -14.83 27.70 -0.97
N SER A 246 -13.76 26.94 -0.74
CA SER A 246 -13.03 26.20 -1.78
C SER A 246 -13.86 25.05 -2.36
N ARG A 247 -14.62 24.32 -1.52
CA ARG A 247 -15.58 23.29 -1.97
C ARG A 247 -16.71 23.89 -2.80
N ALA A 248 -17.32 24.98 -2.34
CA ALA A 248 -18.41 25.67 -3.04
C ALA A 248 -17.96 26.27 -4.38
N SER A 249 -16.71 26.69 -4.50
CA SER A 249 -16.11 27.17 -5.75
C SER A 249 -15.57 26.07 -6.66
N GLN A 250 -15.57 24.80 -6.22
CA GLN A 250 -14.98 23.67 -6.93
C GLN A 250 -13.50 23.89 -7.24
N ALA A 251 -12.75 24.40 -6.26
CA ALA A 251 -11.33 24.72 -6.42
C ALA A 251 -10.51 23.51 -6.86
N GLU A 252 -9.71 23.67 -7.92
CA GLU A 252 -8.90 22.60 -8.52
C GLU A 252 -7.94 21.93 -7.52
N ARG A 253 -7.43 22.70 -6.53
CA ARG A 253 -6.54 22.18 -5.47
C ARG A 253 -7.16 21.04 -4.64
N LEU A 254 -8.50 20.92 -4.63
CA LEU A 254 -9.22 19.86 -3.92
C LEU A 254 -9.45 18.60 -4.77
N SER A 255 -9.02 18.57 -6.04
CA SER A 255 -9.27 17.45 -6.96
C SER A 255 -8.70 16.12 -6.44
N VAL A 256 -7.43 16.11 -5.99
CA VAL A 256 -6.79 14.92 -5.43
C VAL A 256 -7.47 14.52 -4.13
N PHE A 257 -7.70 15.47 -3.22
CA PHE A 257 -8.38 15.21 -1.95
C PHE A 257 -9.76 14.58 -2.16
N SER A 258 -10.57 15.16 -3.05
CA SER A 258 -11.91 14.65 -3.37
C SER A 258 -11.82 13.25 -3.95
N THR A 259 -10.88 12.99 -4.86
CA THR A 259 -10.69 11.67 -5.45
C THR A 259 -10.37 10.58 -4.42
N ILE A 260 -9.52 10.92 -3.44
CA ILE A 260 -9.03 9.96 -2.44
C ILE A 260 -10.05 9.77 -1.31
N PHE A 261 -10.54 10.86 -0.75
CA PHE A 261 -11.41 10.87 0.43
C PHE A 261 -12.90 10.74 0.11
N ASP A 262 -13.27 10.71 -1.17
CA ASP A 262 -14.60 10.33 -1.66
C ASP A 262 -14.58 8.99 -2.42
N SER A 263 -13.57 8.15 -2.18
CA SER A 263 -13.34 6.89 -2.91
C SER A 263 -14.49 5.87 -2.86
N GLU A 264 -15.40 5.99 -1.89
CA GLU A 264 -16.64 5.21 -1.77
C GLU A 264 -17.89 6.10 -1.63
N GLY A 265 -17.81 7.40 -1.99
CA GLY A 265 -18.93 8.35 -1.91
C GLY A 265 -19.23 8.89 -0.51
N GLN A 266 -18.26 8.86 0.41
CA GLN A 266 -18.41 9.19 1.82
C GLN A 266 -18.03 10.64 2.19
N LEU A 267 -17.45 11.42 1.27
CA LEU A 267 -16.90 12.74 1.60
C LEU A 267 -17.96 13.74 2.02
N ASP A 268 -19.20 13.55 1.55
CA ASP A 268 -20.33 14.41 1.89
C ASP A 268 -20.62 14.47 3.40
N LEU A 269 -20.26 13.42 4.16
CA LEU A 269 -20.34 13.38 5.61
C LEU A 269 -19.37 14.38 6.26
N LEU A 270 -18.14 14.47 5.77
CA LEU A 270 -17.17 15.45 6.25
C LEU A 270 -17.58 16.87 5.84
N ASP A 271 -18.02 17.04 4.59
CA ASP A 271 -18.53 18.32 4.11
C ASP A 271 -19.73 18.81 4.95
N ALA A 272 -20.66 17.92 5.31
CA ALA A 272 -21.80 18.26 6.15
C ALA A 272 -21.39 18.59 7.59
N TYR A 273 -20.41 17.89 8.14
CA TYR A 273 -19.84 18.20 9.46
C TYR A 273 -19.25 19.61 9.48
N PHE A 274 -18.33 19.92 8.56
CA PHE A 274 -17.74 21.25 8.45
C PHE A 274 -18.78 22.34 8.15
N SER A 275 -19.76 22.04 7.28
CA SER A 275 -20.89 22.95 7.00
C SER A 275 -21.66 23.32 8.26
N ARG A 276 -21.95 22.33 9.13
CA ARG A 276 -22.63 22.56 10.41
C ARG A 276 -21.81 23.47 11.31
N VAL A 277 -20.50 23.23 11.42
CA VAL A 277 -19.66 24.05 12.28
C VAL A 277 -19.57 25.49 11.76
N VAL A 278 -19.29 25.67 10.48
CA VAL A 278 -19.17 27.02 9.89
C VAL A 278 -20.49 27.80 9.96
N LEU A 279 -21.64 27.16 9.72
CA LEU A 279 -22.95 27.81 9.88
C LEU A 279 -23.26 28.19 11.33
N LYS A 280 -22.73 27.46 12.31
CA LYS A 280 -22.92 27.77 13.73
C LYS A 280 -22.01 28.92 14.19
N GLU A 281 -20.77 28.94 13.73
CA GLU A 281 -19.72 29.80 14.31
C GLU A 281 -19.36 31.01 13.45
N SER A 282 -19.49 30.91 12.12
CA SER A 282 -18.96 31.89 11.17
C SER A 282 -19.89 32.18 9.99
N ARG A 283 -21.21 31.98 10.15
CA ARG A 283 -22.19 32.19 9.06
C ARG A 283 -22.10 33.57 8.41
N SER A 284 -21.89 34.63 9.19
CA SER A 284 -21.78 36.00 8.68
C SER A 284 -20.53 36.25 7.83
N ARG A 285 -19.50 35.41 7.95
CA ARG A 285 -18.25 35.49 7.18
C ARG A 285 -18.34 34.77 5.84
N LEU A 286 -19.33 33.89 5.66
CA LEU A 286 -19.52 33.14 4.42
C LEU A 286 -20.16 33.98 3.32
N ASN A 287 -19.61 33.88 2.11
CA ASN A 287 -20.29 34.35 0.91
C ASN A 287 -21.58 33.55 0.61
N HIS A 288 -22.49 34.13 -0.18
CA HIS A 288 -23.80 33.51 -0.47
C HIS A 288 -23.67 32.10 -1.09
N LYS A 289 -22.71 31.89 -1.98
CA LYS A 289 -22.48 30.59 -2.63
C LYS A 289 -22.09 29.51 -1.62
N ALA A 290 -21.22 29.86 -0.66
CA ALA A 290 -20.80 28.96 0.41
C ALA A 290 -21.93 28.67 1.40
N GLN A 291 -22.76 29.67 1.76
CA GLN A 291 -23.94 29.43 2.59
C GLN A 291 -24.93 28.45 1.93
N GLN A 292 -25.18 28.64 0.62
CA GLN A 292 -26.03 27.76 -0.16
C GLN A 292 -25.44 26.34 -0.23
N PHE A 293 -24.14 26.22 -0.46
CA PHE A 293 -23.45 24.93 -0.45
C PHE A 293 -23.61 24.20 0.88
N CYS A 294 -23.43 24.89 2.01
CA CYS A 294 -23.60 24.30 3.34
C CYS A 294 -25.01 23.75 3.54
N GLN A 295 -26.02 24.56 3.22
CA GLN A 295 -27.43 24.18 3.39
C GLN A 295 -27.78 22.96 2.53
N GLN A 296 -27.42 23.00 1.24
CA GLN A 296 -27.69 21.90 0.31
C GLN A 296 -26.96 20.61 0.70
N THR A 297 -25.72 20.72 1.21
CA THR A 297 -24.95 19.55 1.65
C THR A 297 -25.59 18.89 2.86
N ILE A 298 -25.99 19.67 3.87
CA ILE A 298 -26.69 19.16 5.06
C ILE A 298 -28.01 18.51 4.66
N GLU A 299 -28.84 19.20 3.87
CA GLU A 299 -30.13 18.66 3.41
C GLU A 299 -29.97 17.35 2.64
N ARG A 300 -28.95 17.27 1.77
CA ARG A 300 -28.65 16.06 0.99
C ARG A 300 -28.21 14.89 1.88
N VAL A 301 -27.32 15.14 2.84
CA VAL A 301 -26.87 14.09 3.78
C VAL A 301 -28.04 13.62 4.64
N GLU A 302 -28.83 14.53 5.20
CA GLU A 302 -29.98 14.16 6.01
C GLU A 302 -31.03 13.40 5.20
N ALA A 303 -31.33 13.82 3.96
CA ALA A 303 -32.24 13.10 3.08
C ALA A 303 -31.74 11.69 2.73
N THR A 304 -30.46 11.57 2.35
CA THR A 304 -29.83 10.29 1.98
C THR A 304 -29.87 9.30 3.14
N TYR A 305 -29.43 9.72 4.33
CA TYR A 305 -29.28 8.82 5.47
C TYR A 305 -30.56 8.64 6.31
N ARG A 306 -31.62 9.43 6.05
CA ARG A 306 -32.96 9.17 6.58
C ARG A 306 -33.56 7.87 6.06
N LEU A 307 -33.29 7.52 4.80
CA LEU A 307 -33.79 6.30 4.17
C LEU A 307 -32.88 5.10 4.40
N LYS A 308 -31.58 5.35 4.59
CA LYS A 308 -30.57 4.31 4.80
C LYS A 308 -29.59 4.77 5.89
N PRO A 309 -29.70 4.27 7.14
CA PRO A 309 -28.81 4.65 8.22
C PRO A 309 -27.34 4.50 7.83
N CYS A 310 -26.50 5.44 8.27
CA CYS A 310 -25.07 5.36 8.02
C CYS A 310 -24.51 4.10 8.70
N ARG A 311 -23.88 3.22 7.91
CA ARG A 311 -23.41 1.92 8.37
C ARG A 311 -22.20 2.02 9.29
N PHE A 312 -21.39 3.06 9.10
CA PHE A 312 -20.09 3.21 9.72
C PHE A 312 -20.03 4.46 10.60
N PRO A 313 -19.16 4.48 11.62
CA PRO A 313 -18.84 5.71 12.34
C PRO A 313 -18.42 6.81 11.36
N ASN A 314 -18.93 8.02 11.56
CA ASN A 314 -18.78 9.11 10.59
C ASN A 314 -18.74 10.47 11.30
N PRO A 315 -18.19 11.51 10.65
CA PRO A 315 -18.02 12.83 11.27
C PRO A 315 -19.31 13.61 11.51
N TYR A 316 -20.46 13.21 10.97
CA TYR A 316 -21.68 14.04 10.96
C TYR A 316 -22.73 13.63 12.01
N PHE A 317 -23.03 12.34 12.11
CA PHE A 317 -24.08 11.79 12.98
C PHE A 317 -23.52 11.44 14.37
N GLY A 318 -24.29 11.74 15.43
CA GLY A 318 -23.94 11.38 16.81
C GLY A 318 -23.53 12.55 17.71
N GLY A 319 -23.72 13.81 17.28
CA GLY A 319 -23.51 14.99 18.11
C GLY A 319 -22.80 16.12 17.38
N ASN A 320 -22.09 16.96 18.14
CA ASN A 320 -21.36 18.11 17.58
C ASN A 320 -20.06 17.69 16.89
N ASN A 321 -19.33 16.72 17.45
CA ASN A 321 -18.08 16.18 16.90
C ASN A 321 -17.97 14.69 17.27
N PRO A 322 -18.73 13.81 16.59
CA PRO A 322 -18.91 12.41 16.99
C PRO A 322 -17.65 11.56 16.91
N LEU A 323 -16.69 11.97 16.07
CA LEU A 323 -15.39 11.31 15.94
C LEU A 323 -14.27 12.05 16.68
N HIS A 324 -14.57 13.10 17.45
CA HIS A 324 -13.57 13.90 18.15
C HIS A 324 -12.46 14.47 17.24
N LEU A 325 -12.79 14.84 16.00
CA LEU A 325 -11.81 15.36 15.04
C LEU A 325 -11.22 16.70 15.48
N THR A 326 -9.93 16.91 15.24
CA THR A 326 -9.29 18.20 15.45
C THR A 326 -9.82 19.23 14.47
N ARG A 327 -10.00 20.47 14.93
CA ARG A 327 -10.41 21.60 14.09
C ARG A 327 -9.22 22.08 13.26
N LEU A 328 -9.46 22.50 12.02
CA LEU A 328 -8.40 23.03 11.15
C LEU A 328 -7.67 24.22 11.80
N GLU A 329 -8.41 25.07 12.49
CA GLU A 329 -7.89 26.25 13.19
C GLU A 329 -6.88 25.92 14.31
N TYR A 330 -6.95 24.71 14.88
CA TYR A 330 -6.04 24.30 15.96
C TYR A 330 -4.69 23.78 15.45
N PHE A 331 -4.62 23.32 14.19
CA PHE A 331 -3.34 22.99 13.57
C PHE A 331 -2.50 24.25 13.28
N SER A 332 -3.16 25.35 12.88
CA SER A 332 -2.52 26.63 12.58
C SER A 332 -1.90 27.33 13.79
N GLY A 333 -2.38 27.03 15.01
CA GLY A 333 -1.86 27.62 16.26
C GLY A 333 -0.61 26.93 16.82
N SER A 334 -0.12 25.86 16.18
CA SER A 334 0.94 24.98 16.69
C SER A 334 2.30 25.16 15.98
N THR A 335 2.43 26.16 15.10
CA THR A 335 3.65 26.45 14.32
C THR A 335 4.51 27.53 14.94
#